data_AF-A0A954B2V3-F1
#
_entry.id   AF-A0A954B2V3-F1
#
_cell.length_a   1.000
_cell.length_b   1.000
_cell.length_c   1.000
_cell.angle_alpha   90.00
_cell.angle_beta   90.00
_cell.angle_gamma   90.00
#
_symmetry.space_group_name_H-M   'P 1'
#
loop_
_entity.id
_entity.type
_entity.pdbx_description
1 polymer ?
#
loop_
_entity_poly.entity_id
_entity_poly.type
_entity_poly.pdbx_seq_one_letter_code
_entity_poly.pdbx_strand_id
1 'polypeptide(L)' 'GTKVKNIRLVGGDHDIDCRIEGIGAMKLKSEFVRKA' A
#
# COMPACT_ATOMS: atom_id res chain seq x y z
N GLY A 1 -9.00 -8.30 7.25
CA GLY A 1 -7.85 -7.54 6.73
C GLY A 1 -8.32 -6.58 5.66
N THR A 2 -7.62 -5.46 5.47
CA THR A 2 -7.98 -4.44 4.48
C THR A 2 -7.42 -4.82 3.12
N LYS A 3 -8.28 -5.08 2.14
CA LYS A 3 -7.87 -5.41 0.77
C LYS A 3 -7.61 -4.11 0.02
N VAL A 4 -6.35 -3.80 -0.22
CA VAL A 4 -5.97 -2.60 -1.00
C VAL A 4 -5.86 -2.97 -2.47
N LYS A 5 -6.44 -2.14 -3.33
CA LYS A 5 -6.41 -2.29 -4.79
C LYS A 5 -5.65 -1.09 -5.36
N ASN A 6 -4.97 -1.27 -6.50
CA ASN A 6 -4.21 -0.21 -7.18
C ASN A 6 -2.99 0.32 -6.37
N ILE A 7 -2.07 -0.58 -6.01
CA ILE A 7 -0.81 -0.21 -5.32
C ILE A 7 0.25 0.23 -6.34
N ARG A 8 0.97 1.31 -6.01
CA ARG A 8 2.15 1.80 -6.74
C ARG A 8 3.39 1.53 -5.91
N LEU A 9 4.36 0.87 -6.53
CA LEU A 9 5.69 0.68 -5.97
C LEU A 9 6.52 1.92 -6.26
N VAL A 10 7.02 2.58 -5.22
CA VAL A 10 7.83 3.81 -5.34
C VAL A 10 9.18 3.50 -4.71
N GLY A 11 10.29 3.77 -5.41
CA GLY A 11 11.62 3.48 -4.87
C GLY A 11 11.98 4.43 -3.72
N GLY A 12 12.09 3.92 -2.50
CA GLY A 12 12.49 4.64 -1.30
C GLY A 12 12.15 3.88 -0.01
N ASP A 13 12.43 4.44 1.17
CA ASP A 13 12.18 3.78 2.48
C ASP A 13 10.69 3.41 2.74
N HIS A 14 9.77 3.95 1.95
CA HIS A 14 8.35 3.64 1.97
C HIS A 14 7.92 3.15 0.58
N ASP A 15 8.10 1.85 0.34
CA ASP A 15 7.99 1.29 -1.01
C ASP A 15 6.58 1.22 -1.58
N ILE A 16 5.52 1.29 -0.76
CA ILE A 16 4.17 0.93 -1.20
C ILE A 16 3.21 2.08 -0.97
N ASP A 17 2.92 2.81 -2.04
CA ASP A 17 1.83 3.77 -2.07
C ASP A 17 0.56 3.04 -2.48
N CYS A 18 -0.50 3.12 -1.67
CA CYS A 18 -1.71 2.37 -1.93
C CYS A 18 -2.95 3.22 -1.67
N ARG A 19 -3.98 3.06 -2.50
CA ARG A 19 -5.23 3.82 -2.38
C ARG A 19 -6.32 2.90 -1.85
N ILE A 20 -6.86 3.25 -0.69
CA ILE A 20 -7.96 2.52 -0.05
C ILE A 20 -9.26 3.29 -0.31
N GLU A 21 -10.26 2.62 -0.86
CA GLU A 21 -11.60 3.17 -1.02
C GLU A 21 -12.22 3.41 0.37
N GLY A 22 -12.51 4.69 0.68
CA GLY A 22 -13.10 5.12 1.96
C GLY A 22 -12.12 5.71 2.98
N ILE A 23 -10.79 5.48 2.83
CA ILE A 23 -9.77 6.03 3.76
C ILE A 23 -8.85 7.04 3.05
N GLY A 24 -8.56 6.83 1.75
CA GLY A 24 -7.66 7.69 0.97
C GLY A 24 -6.34 7.02 0.60
N ALA A 25 -5.35 7.83 0.23
CA ALA A 25 -4.00 7.34 -0.10
C ALA A 25 -3.22 7.10 1.19
N MET A 26 -2.64 5.91 1.33
CA MET A 26 -1.83 5.51 2.47
C MET A 26 -0.50 4.95 1.98
N LYS A 27 0.58 5.34 2.66
CA LYS A 27 1.93 4.81 2.42
C LYS A 27 2.18 3.68 3.41
N LEU A 28 2.43 2.49 2.89
CA LEU A 28 2.72 1.30 3.66
C LEU A 28 4.14 0.82 3.34
N LYS A 29 4.77 0.16 4.31
CA LYS A 29 6.04 -0.54 4.10
C LYS A 29 5.77 -1.95 3.58
N SER A 30 6.64 -2.43 2.71
CA SER A 30 6.62 -3.80 2.14
C SER A 30 6.63 -4.90 3.20
N GLU A 31 7.17 -4.63 4.39
CA GLU A 31 7.19 -5.55 5.53
C GLU A 31 5.78 -5.88 6.08
N PHE A 32 4.80 -4.99 5.87
CA PHE A 32 3.45 -5.11 6.46
C PHE A 32 2.38 -5.57 5.47
N VAL A 33 2.71 -5.72 4.19
CA VAL A 33 1.78 -6.22 3.17
C VAL A 33 2.28 -7.54 2.60
N ARG A 34 1.37 -8.50 2.56
CA ARG A 34 1.63 -9.82 2.03
C ARG A 34 0.80 -10.01 0.76
N LYS A 35 1.44 -10.44 -0.33
CA LYS A 35 0.75 -10.82 -1.56
C LYS A 35 -0.13 -12.03 -1.26
N ALA A 36 -1.44 -11.89 -1.46
CA ALA A 36 -2.46 -12.91 -1.27
C ALA A 36 -3.24 -13.12 -2.57
#